data_AF-A0A8S2ETK5-F1
#
_entry.id   AF-A0A8S2ETK5-F1
#
_cell.length_a   1.000
_cell.length_b   1.000
_cell.length_c   1.000
_cell.angle_alpha   90.00
_cell.angle_beta   90.00
_cell.angle_gamma   90.00
#
_symmetry.space_group_name_H-M   'P 1'
#
loop_
_entity.id
_entity.type
_entity.pdbx_description
1 polymer ?
#
loop_
_entity_poly.entity_id
_entity_poly.type
_entity_poly.pdbx_seq_one_letter_code
_entity_poly.pdbx_strand_id
1 'polypeptide(L)' 'MPTIIVDLVYLTSKSAETASVYVLLFRVKRLEDLAIYRPFPYKSSLAQPTSDQTNELHRLEALNKQTFERFQDSEM' A
#
# COMPACT_ATOMS: atom_id res chain seq x y z
N MET A 1 22.87 -6.82 -5.27
CA MET A 1 21.46 -6.49 -5.55
C MET A 1 21.38 -4.99 -5.77
N PRO A 2 20.62 -4.46 -6.74
CA PRO A 2 20.51 -3.02 -6.95
C PRO A 2 19.71 -2.37 -5.82
N THR A 3 20.30 -1.41 -5.12
CA THR A 3 19.62 -0.60 -4.11
C THR A 3 18.79 0.47 -4.80
N ILE A 4 17.50 0.54 -4.49
CA ILE A 4 16.61 1.58 -5.01
C ILE A 4 16.69 2.79 -4.08
N ILE A 5 17.22 3.89 -4.61
CA ILE A 5 17.36 5.15 -3.91
C ILE A 5 16.12 6.00 -4.17
N VAL A 6 15.41 6.35 -3.09
CA VAL A 6 14.25 7.24 -3.16
C VAL A 6 14.59 8.55 -2.45
N ASP A 7 14.82 9.60 -3.23
CA ASP A 7 14.96 10.96 -2.68
C ASP A 7 13.57 11.61 -2.58
N LEU A 8 12.99 11.56 -1.39
CA LEU A 8 11.74 12.22 -1.06
C LEU A 8 12.01 13.71 -0.84
N VAL A 9 12.36 14.44 -1.90
CA VAL A 9 12.55 15.89 -1.84
C VAL A 9 11.20 16.55 -1.59
N TYR A 10 10.99 16.97 -0.33
CA TYR A 10 10.10 18.05 0.12
C TYR A 10 9.01 18.46 -0.87
N LEU A 11 7.99 17.61 -0.93
CA LEU A 11 6.73 17.82 -1.60
C LEU A 11 5.91 18.78 -0.71
N THR A 12 5.71 20.03 -1.16
CA THR A 12 5.13 21.16 -0.40
C THR A 12 3.64 21.41 -0.65
N SER A 13 2.92 20.49 -1.30
CA SER A 13 1.52 20.65 -1.73
C SER A 13 0.60 19.53 -1.19
N LYS A 14 0.00 19.82 -0.03
CA LYS A 14 -0.79 18.94 0.86
C LYS A 14 -1.80 17.93 0.28
N SER A 15 -2.18 17.97 -0.99
CA SER A 15 -3.24 17.08 -1.54
C SER A 15 -2.80 16.14 -2.66
N ALA A 16 -1.74 16.44 -3.40
CA ALA A 16 -1.31 15.62 -4.56
C ALA A 16 -0.29 14.53 -4.19
N GLU A 17 0.23 14.55 -2.95
CA GLU A 17 1.57 14.02 -2.65
C GLU A 17 1.58 12.72 -1.86
N THR A 18 0.48 12.39 -1.17
CA THR A 18 0.38 11.17 -0.37
C THR A 18 0.42 9.91 -1.25
N ALA A 19 -0.28 9.92 -2.39
CA ALA A 19 -0.26 8.81 -3.35
C ALA A 19 1.14 8.60 -3.96
N SER A 20 1.92 9.66 -4.12
CA SER A 20 3.24 9.64 -4.76
C SER A 20 4.27 8.85 -3.95
N VAL A 21 4.25 8.95 -2.61
CA VAL A 21 5.17 8.21 -1.75
C VAL A 21 4.89 6.71 -1.78
N TYR A 22 3.61 6.31 -1.73
CA TYR A 22 3.24 4.90 -1.85
C TYR A 22 3.73 4.30 -3.15
N VAL A 23 3.54 4.98 -4.29
CA VAL A 23 4.00 4.49 -5.60
C VAL A 23 5.50 4.17 -5.58
N LEU A 24 6.31 4.99 -4.91
CA LEU A 24 7.75 4.78 -4.80
C LEU A 24 8.10 3.61 -3.88
N LEU A 25 7.43 3.49 -2.74
CA LEU A 25 7.62 2.38 -1.80
C LEU A 25 7.25 1.02 -2.43
N PHE A 26 6.20 0.98 -3.27
CA PHE A 26 5.75 -0.23 -3.96
C PHE A 26 6.65 -0.65 -5.13
N ARG A 27 7.67 0.14 -5.53
CA ARG A 27 8.65 -0.30 -6.54
C ARG A 27 9.67 -1.31 -6.01
N VAL A 28 9.75 -1.47 -4.69
CA VAL A 28 10.72 -2.33 -4.04
C VAL A 28 10.02 -3.57 -3.50
N LYS A 29 10.58 -4.76 -3.73
CA LYS A 29 10.00 -6.02 -3.24
C LYS A 29 10.27 -6.28 -1.76
N ARG A 30 11.43 -5.85 -1.25
CA ARG A 30 11.90 -6.11 0.11
C ARG A 30 12.40 -4.83 0.75
N LEU A 31 12.21 -4.70 2.06
CA LEU A 31 12.61 -3.50 2.80
C LEU A 31 14.13 -3.27 2.78
N GLU A 32 14.92 -4.34 2.75
CA GLU A 32 16.39 -4.26 2.67
C GLU A 32 16.91 -3.64 1.37
N ASP A 33 16.10 -3.65 0.31
CA ASP A 33 16.45 -3.08 -0.98
C ASP A 33 16.09 -1.57 -1.08
N LEU A 34 15.50 -0.99 -0.02
CA LEU A 34 15.04 0.41 0.05
C LEU A 34 15.98 1.27 0.91
N ALA A 35 16.45 2.40 0.36
CA ALA A 35 17.17 3.42 1.10
C ALA A 35 16.39 4.76 1.11
N ILE A 36 16.04 5.23 2.31
CA ILE A 36 15.35 6.52 2.53
C ILE A 36 16.36 7.50 3.14
N TYR A 37 16.72 8.55 2.40
CA TYR A 37 17.76 9.50 2.81
C TYR A 37 17.28 10.60 3.77
N ARG A 38 15.97 10.83 3.89
CA ARG A 38 15.39 11.87 4.74
C ARG A 38 14.19 11.33 5.52
N PRO A 39 14.07 11.64 6.82
CA PRO A 39 12.85 11.32 7.56
C PRO A 39 11.65 11.96 6.88
N PHE A 40 10.60 11.17 6.64
CA PHE A 40 9.32 11.68 6.16
C PHE A 40 8.23 11.26 7.15
N PRO A 41 7.18 12.08 7.36
CA PRO A 41 6.16 11.80 8.34
C PRO A 41 5.17 10.77 7.79
N TYR A 42 5.53 9.49 7.88
CA TYR A 42 4.74 8.36 7.38
C TYR A 42 3.28 8.37 7.88
N LYS A 43 3.04 8.78 9.14
CA LYS A 43 1.71 8.82 9.74
C LYS A 43 0.79 9.90 9.15
N SER A 44 1.33 11.03 8.69
CA SER A 44 0.54 12.08 8.05
C SER A 44 0.33 11.84 6.56
N SER A 45 1.09 10.91 5.97
CA SER A 45 0.95 10.47 4.58
C SER A 45 0.14 9.18 4.46
N LEU A 46 -0.67 8.81 5.46
CA LEU A 46 -1.66 7.75 5.28
C LEU A 46 -2.93 8.41 4.74
N ALA A 47 -3.21 8.23 3.45
CA ALA A 47 -4.50 8.59 2.91
C ALA A 47 -5.55 7.75 3.66
N GLN A 48 -6.47 8.42 4.35
CA GLN A 48 -7.59 7.73 4.94
C GLN A 48 -8.44 7.15 3.80
N PRO A 49 -8.73 5.84 3.79
CA PRO A 49 -9.56 5.27 2.76
C PRO A 49 -10.92 5.95 2.77
N THR A 50 -11.48 6.19 1.60
CA THR A 50 -12.86 6.69 1.51
C THR A 50 -13.84 5.65 2.04
N SER A 51 -15.08 6.07 2.35
CA SER A 51 -16.16 5.14 2.69
C SER A 51 -16.33 4.06 1.62
N ASP A 52 -16.24 4.45 0.35
CA ASP A 52 -16.43 3.54 -0.78
C ASP A 52 -15.30 2.52 -0.89
N GLN A 53 -14.05 2.95 -0.65
CA GLN A 53 -12.89 2.05 -0.61
C GLN A 53 -12.97 1.07 0.56
N THR A 54 -13.45 1.53 1.72
CA THR A 54 -13.63 0.68 2.91
C THR A 54 -14.74 -0.34 2.68
N ASN A 55 -15.86 0.07 2.07
CA ASN A 55 -16.96 -0.83 1.72
C ASN A 55 -16.52 -1.89 0.69
N GLU A 56 -15.73 -1.49 -0.31
CA GLU A 56 -15.19 -2.42 -1.29
C GLU A 56 -14.22 -3.44 -0.67
N LEU A 57 -13.37 -3.00 0.28
CA LEU A 57 -12.51 -3.92 1.03
C LEU A 57 -13.34 -4.98 1.77
N HIS A 58 -14.40 -4.58 2.48
CA HIS A 58 -15.29 -5.53 3.16
C HIS A 58 -16.00 -6.49 2.19
N ARG A 59 -16.39 -6.00 1.00
CA ARG A 59 -16.98 -6.84 -0.04
C ARG A 59 -15.99 -7.89 -0.54
N LEU A 60 -14.72 -7.51 -0.76
CA LEU A 60 -13.66 -8.41 -1.17
C LEU A 60 -13.31 -9.44 -0.09
N GLU A 61 -13.30 -9.04 1.19
CA GLU A 61 -13.12 -9.96 2.32
C GLU A 61 -14.22 -11.02 2.39
N ALA A 62 -15.48 -10.59 2.24
CA ALA A 62 -16.62 -11.51 2.22
C ALA A 62 -16.54 -12.47 1.03
N LEU A 63 -16.17 -11.97 -0.15
CA LEU A 63 -15.99 -12.79 -1.35
C LEU A 63 -14.87 -13.81 -1.16
N ASN A 64 -13.74 -13.42 -0.55
CA ASN A 64 -12.63 -14.32 -0.29
C ASN A 64 -13.05 -15.45 0.66
N LYS A 65 -13.78 -15.12 1.74
CA LYS A 65 -14.31 -16.11 2.67
C LYS A 65 -15.27 -17.08 1.98
N GLN A 66 -16.23 -16.59 1.21
CA GLN A 66 -17.17 -17.43 0.47
C GLN A 66 -16.46 -18.32 -0.56
N THR A 67 -15.45 -17.78 -1.25
CA THR A 67 -14.64 -18.53 -2.22
C THR A 67 -13.89 -19.65 -1.52
N PHE A 68 -13.24 -19.33 -0.40
CA PHE A 68 -12.52 -20.32 0.40
C PHE A 68 -13.45 -21.44 0.90
N GLU A 69 -14.60 -21.10 1.49
CA GLU A 69 -15.61 -22.07 1.94
C GLU A 69 -16.11 -22.94 0.79
N ARG A 70 -16.36 -22.36 -0.39
CA ARG A 70 -16.89 -23.08 -1.55
C ARG A 70 -15.89 -24.07 -2.15
N PHE A 71 -14.59 -23.76 -2.09
CA PHE A 71 -13.56 -24.55 -2.76
C PHE A 71 -12.67 -25.36 -1.79
N GLN A 72 -12.82 -25.19 -0.47
CA GLN A 72 -12.18 -26.07 0.52
C GLN A 72 -12.65 -27.53 0.41
N ASP A 73 -13.91 -27.75 0.04
CA ASP A 73 -14.49 -29.09 -0.12
C ASP A 73 -14.16 -29.75 -1.48
N SER A 74 -13.43 -29.06 -2.37
CA SER A 74 -13.11 -29.54 -3.72
C SER A 74 -11.76 -30.29 -3.80
N GLU A 75 -11.00 -30.33 -2.70
CA GLU A 75 -9.70 -31.00 -2.61
C GLU A 75 -9.70 -32.26 -1.70
N MET A 76 -10.88 -32.82 -1.35
CA MET A 76 -11.00 -34.17 -0.74
C MET A 76 -11.60 -35.19 -1.70
#